data_AF-A0ABD3XU77-F1
#
_entry.id   AF-A0ABD3XU77-F1
#
_cell.length_a   1.000
_cell.length_b   1.000
_cell.length_c   1.000
_cell.angle_alpha   90.00
_cell.angle_beta   90.00
_cell.angle_gamma   90.00
#
_symmetry.space_group_name_H-M   'P 1'
#
loop_
_entity.id
_entity.type
_entity.pdbx_description
1 polymer ?
#
loop_
_entity_poly.entity_id
_entity_poly.type
_entity_poly.pdbx_seq_one_letter_code
_entity_poly.pdbx_strand_id
1 'polypeptide(L)'
;MHQTVLNRCLTNLTQDLYDQDVIEYVQQKGLFDDVTIRDIKEQPTSTKGISLLIDQLKLRDQDTYEQFKECLILSNHADLINMLEKEEKKLLKK
;
A
#
# COMPACT_ATOMS: atom_id res chain seq x y z
N MET A 1 -3.77 12.45 6.86
CA MET A 1 -4.42 11.40 7.70
C MET A 1 -4.00 10.00 7.26
N HIS A 2 -4.00 9.74 5.95
CA HIS A 2 -3.55 8.49 5.32
C HIS A 2 -2.15 8.01 5.75
N GLN A 3 -1.18 8.92 5.90
CA GLN A 3 0.16 8.55 6.41
C GLN A 3 0.11 7.83 7.76
N THR A 4 -0.69 8.33 8.70
CA THR A 4 -0.82 7.73 10.04
C THR A 4 -1.50 6.37 9.99
N VAL A 5 -2.50 6.23 9.13
CA VAL A 5 -3.20 4.95 8.86
C VAL A 5 -2.22 3.93 8.31
N LEU A 6 -1.52 4.29 7.23
CA LEU A 6 -0.52 3.45 6.60
C LEU A 6 0.56 3.01 7.58
N ASN A 7 1.01 3.90 8.47
CA ASN A 7 2.03 3.55 9.45
C ASN A 7 1.52 2.57 10.52
N ARG A 8 0.25 2.69 10.93
CA ARG A 8 -0.38 1.73 11.87
C ARG A 8 -0.68 0.39 11.22
N CYS A 9 -1.06 0.41 9.96
CA CYS A 9 -1.37 -0.77 9.18
C CYS A 9 -0.11 -1.42 8.57
N LEU A 10 1.06 -0.77 8.63
CA LEU A 10 2.29 -1.19 7.94
C LEU A 10 2.67 -2.63 8.25
N THR A 11 2.64 -3.05 9.51
CA THR A 11 3.01 -4.43 9.90
C THR A 11 2.07 -5.46 9.29
N ASN A 12 0.77 -5.20 9.28
CA ASN A 12 -0.21 -6.10 8.67
C ASN A 12 -0.11 -6.05 7.14
N LEU A 13 0.03 -4.87 6.55
CA LEU A 13 0.22 -4.71 5.10
C LEU A 13 1.46 -5.46 4.63
N THR A 14 2.58 -5.35 5.34
CA THR A 14 3.82 -6.06 5.00
C THR A 14 3.76 -7.58 5.23
N GLN A 15 2.83 -8.07 6.04
CA GLN A 15 2.60 -9.51 6.24
C GLN A 15 1.53 -10.12 5.32
N ASP A 16 0.54 -9.34 4.89
CA ASP A 16 -0.61 -9.81 4.10
C ASP A 16 -0.53 -9.43 2.62
N LEU A 17 0.15 -8.33 2.27
CA LEU A 17 0.55 -8.08 0.88
C LEU A 17 1.74 -8.98 0.54
N TYR A 18 1.45 -10.17 0.05
CA TYR A 18 2.42 -11.03 -0.65
C TYR A 18 2.09 -11.14 -2.14
N ASP A 19 1.54 -10.06 -2.71
CA ASP A 19 0.94 -10.10 -4.03
C ASP A 19 1.75 -9.33 -5.06
N GLN A 20 2.26 -10.11 -6.03
CA GLN A 20 2.84 -9.60 -7.27
C GLN A 20 1.83 -8.73 -8.02
N ASP A 21 0.54 -9.05 -7.91
CA ASP A 21 -0.57 -8.29 -8.49
C ASP A 21 -0.58 -6.82 -8.04
N VAL A 22 -0.29 -6.55 -6.77
CA VAL A 22 -0.21 -5.17 -6.28
C VAL A 22 0.94 -4.42 -6.94
N ILE A 23 2.10 -5.08 -7.07
CA ILE A 23 3.28 -4.49 -7.70
C ILE A 23 3.03 -4.22 -9.20
N GLU A 24 2.41 -5.16 -9.91
CA GLU A 24 2.05 -5.00 -11.31
C GLU A 24 1.03 -3.90 -11.53
N TYR A 25 0.05 -3.75 -10.63
CA TYR A 25 -0.93 -2.68 -10.70
C TYR A 25 -0.29 -1.31 -10.49
N VAL A 26 0.54 -1.16 -9.45
CA VAL A 26 1.18 0.14 -9.19
C VAL A 26 2.18 0.52 -10.28
N GLN A 27 2.78 -0.47 -10.95
CA GLN A 27 3.56 -0.27 -12.16
C GLN A 27 2.68 0.17 -13.34
N GLN A 28 1.57 -0.52 -13.63
CA GLN A 28 0.67 -0.15 -14.73
C GLN A 28 0.08 1.25 -14.58
N LYS A 29 -0.26 1.64 -13.35
CA LYS A 29 -0.80 2.97 -13.06
C LYS A 29 0.25 4.07 -13.03
N GLY A 30 1.54 3.72 -13.05
CA GLY A 30 2.64 4.69 -12.90
C GLY A 30 2.61 5.41 -11.56
N LEU A 31 2.18 4.73 -10.49
CA LEU A 31 2.07 5.30 -9.14
C LEU A 31 3.45 5.54 -8.51
N PHE A 32 4.44 4.76 -8.94
CA PHE A 32 5.84 4.87 -8.51
C PHE A 32 6.78 4.90 -9.70
N ASP A 33 7.95 5.48 -9.50
CA ASP A 33 9.04 5.48 -10.47
C ASP A 33 9.52 4.06 -10.79
N ASP A 34 9.94 3.81 -12.04
CA ASP A 34 10.44 2.50 -12.48
C ASP A 34 11.56 1.95 -11.58
N VAL A 35 12.38 2.82 -11.01
CA VAL A 35 13.44 2.45 -10.06
C VAL A 35 12.85 1.86 -8.79
N THR A 36 11.82 2.51 -8.22
CA THR A 36 11.12 2.04 -7.02
C THR A 36 10.41 0.72 -7.30
N ILE A 37 9.71 0.60 -8.43
CA ILE A 37 9.08 -0.66 -8.84
C ILE A 37 10.12 -1.76 -8.98
N ARG A 38 11.28 -1.46 -9.56
CA ARG A 38 12.37 -2.44 -9.71
C ARG A 38 12.90 -2.90 -8.36
N ASP A 39 13.18 -1.98 -7.43
CA ASP A 39 13.63 -2.30 -6.07
C ASP A 39 12.62 -3.17 -5.31
N ILE A 40 11.33 -2.89 -5.47
CA ILE A 40 10.24 -3.69 -4.87
C ILE A 40 10.16 -5.07 -5.55
N LYS A 41 10.27 -5.14 -6.89
CA LYS A 41 10.28 -6.39 -7.66
C LYS A 41 11.53 -7.24 -7.43
N GLU A 42 12.67 -6.64 -7.11
CA GLU A 42 13.88 -7.35 -6.70
C GLU A 42 13.75 -7.92 -5.26
N GLN A 43 12.74 -7.49 -4.49
CA GLN A 43 12.43 -8.00 -3.16
C GLN A 43 10.99 -8.53 -3.02
N PRO A 44 10.52 -9.44 -3.91
CA PRO A 44 9.12 -9.83 -3.99
C PRO A 44 8.65 -10.70 -2.82
N THR A 45 9.58 -11.25 -2.04
CA THR A 45 9.32 -12.15 -0.90
C THR A 45 9.70 -11.57 0.45
N SER A 46 10.19 -10.33 0.50
CA SER A 46 10.55 -9.68 1.75
C SER A 46 9.53 -8.61 2.10
N THR A 47 9.02 -8.68 3.33
CA THR A 47 8.37 -7.60 4.10
C THR A 47 8.99 -6.21 3.83
N LYS A 48 10.29 -6.16 3.47
CA LYS A 48 11.02 -4.96 3.05
C LYS A 48 10.51 -4.29 1.77
N GLY A 49 10.16 -5.04 0.72
CA GLY A 49 9.65 -4.49 -0.55
C GLY A 49 8.32 -3.76 -0.34
N ILE A 50 7.39 -4.40 0.39
CA ILE A 50 6.14 -3.76 0.79
C ILE A 50 6.40 -2.57 1.73
N SER A 51 7.34 -2.69 2.67
CA SER A 51 7.67 -1.57 3.55
C SER A 51 8.13 -0.34 2.76
N LEU A 52 8.95 -0.54 1.72
CA LEU A 52 9.38 0.51 0.79
C LEU A 52 8.20 1.11 0.02
N LEU A 53 7.33 0.27 -0.53
CA LEU A 53 6.12 0.69 -1.24
C LEU A 53 5.24 1.58 -0.34
N ILE A 54 4.99 1.15 0.90
CA ILE A 54 4.18 1.90 1.85
C ILE A 54 4.88 3.21 2.25
N ASP A 55 6.20 3.21 2.42
CA ASP A 55 6.94 4.43 2.74
C ASP A 55 6.88 5.47 1.62
N GLN A 56 6.97 5.01 0.36
CA GLN A 56 6.76 5.86 -0.80
C GLN A 56 5.31 6.38 -0.86
N LEU A 57 4.32 5.54 -0.57
CA LEU A 57 2.90 5.93 -0.50
C LEU A 57 2.63 6.99 0.57
N LYS A 58 3.33 6.94 1.71
CA LYS A 58 3.23 7.98 2.73
C LYS A 58 3.67 9.33 2.18
N LEU A 59 4.70 9.37 1.35
CA LEU A 59 5.23 10.63 0.79
C LEU A 59 4.35 11.22 -0.33
N ARG A 60 3.33 10.48 -0.79
CA ARG A 60 2.46 10.86 -1.89
C ARG A 60 1.13 11.45 -1.41
N ASP A 61 0.43 12.07 -2.35
CA ASP A 61 -0.86 12.70 -2.14
C ASP A 61 -1.98 11.68 -1.89
N GLN A 62 -3.13 12.20 -1.45
CA GLN A 62 -4.30 11.39 -1.16
C GLN A 62 -4.81 10.61 -2.38
N ASP A 63 -4.64 11.14 -3.58
CA ASP A 63 -5.00 10.47 -4.84
C ASP A 63 -4.25 9.13 -5.00
N THR A 64 -2.94 9.13 -4.78
CA THR A 64 -2.11 7.91 -4.83
C THR A 64 -2.57 6.87 -3.80
N TYR A 65 -2.99 7.34 -2.62
CA TYR A 65 -3.53 6.46 -1.58
C TYR A 65 -4.88 5.85 -1.98
N GLU A 66 -5.77 6.60 -2.64
CA GLU A 66 -7.04 6.07 -3.16
C GLU A 66 -6.81 5.05 -4.27
N GLN A 67 -5.88 5.32 -5.19
CA GLN A 67 -5.49 4.36 -6.23
C GLN A 67 -4.87 3.08 -5.65
N PHE A 68 -4.10 3.19 -4.55
CA PHE A 68 -3.60 2.01 -3.84
C PHE A 68 -4.72 1.22 -3.17
N LYS A 69 -5.75 1.88 -2.60
CA LYS A 69 -6.93 1.16 -2.10
C LYS A 69 -7.69 0.46 -3.22
N GLU A 70 -7.84 1.10 -4.38
CA GLU A 70 -8.42 0.47 -5.57
C GLU A 70 -7.62 -0.76 -6.02
N CYS A 71 -6.30 -0.67 -5.99
CA CYS A 71 -5.41 -1.82 -6.23
C CYS A 71 -5.70 -3.00 -5.30
N LEU A 72 -5.82 -2.73 -3.99
CA LEU A 72 -6.14 -3.75 -3.01
C LEU A 72 -7.53 -4.36 -3.25
N ILE A 73 -8.49 -3.57 -3.77
CA ILE A 73 -9.83 -4.07 -4.10
C ILE A 73 -9.75 -5.03 -5.27
N LEU A 74 -9.02 -4.65 -6.32
CA LEU A 74 -8.85 -5.45 -7.54
C LEU A 74 -8.04 -6.72 -7.29
N SER A 75 -7.07 -6.66 -6.39
CA SER A 75 -6.25 -7.79 -5.95
C SER A 75 -6.94 -8.65 -4.88
N ASN A 76 -8.22 -8.41 -4.61
CA ASN A 76 -9.07 -9.16 -3.67
C ASN A 76 -8.58 -9.15 -2.20
N HIS A 77 -7.85 -8.11 -1.78
CA HIS A 77 -7.41 -7.90 -0.40
C HIS A 77 -8.45 -7.14 0.44
N ALA A 78 -9.68 -7.68 0.50
CA ALA A 78 -10.80 -7.06 1.22
C ALA A 78 -10.49 -6.81 2.71
N ASP A 79 -9.75 -7.71 3.36
CA ASP A 79 -9.33 -7.58 4.77
C ASP A 79 -8.42 -6.36 5.02
N LEU A 80 -7.45 -6.12 4.12
CA LEU A 80 -6.55 -4.99 4.22
C LEU A 80 -7.28 -3.66 4.07
N ILE A 81 -8.23 -3.57 3.13
CA ILE A 81 -9.05 -2.37 2.94
C ILE A 81 -9.91 -2.10 4.17
N ASN A 82 -10.57 -3.13 4.70
CA ASN A 82 -11.39 -3.01 5.91
C ASN A 82 -10.57 -2.51 7.10
N MET A 83 -9.32 -2.97 7.21
CA MET A 83 -8.40 -2.51 8.23
C MET A 83 -8.00 -1.03 8.04
N LEU A 84 -7.64 -0.64 6.82
CA LEU A 84 -7.33 0.75 6.46
C LEU A 84 -8.50 1.68 6.80
N GLU A 85 -9.71 1.33 6.36
CA GLU A 85 -10.93 2.11 6.63
C GLU A 85 -11.27 2.19 8.12
N LYS A 86 -11.04 1.12 8.89
CA LYS A 86 -11.22 1.12 10.34
C LYS A 86 -10.26 2.11 11.01
N GLU A 87 -8.99 2.12 10.63
CA GLU A 87 -8.01 3.06 11.18
C GLU A 87 -8.29 4.50 10.74
N GLU A 88 -8.72 4.72 9.49
CA GLU A 88 -9.20 6.03 9.01
C GLU A 88 -10.35 6.56 9.88
N LYS A 89 -11.38 5.73 10.11
CA LYS A 89 -12.53 6.09 10.95
C LYS A 89 -12.14 6.38 12.40
N LYS A 90 -11.13 5.69 12.93
CA LYS A 90 -10.59 5.97 14.27
C LYS A 90 -9.90 7.33 14.35
N LEU A 91 -9.22 7.74 13.28
CA LEU A 91 -8.52 9.03 13.22
C LEU A 91 -9.48 10.20 12.92
N LEU A 92 -10.56 9.96 12.19
CA LEU A 92 -11.62 10.95 11.93
C LEU A 92 -12.50 11.25 13.16
N LYS A 93 -12.58 10.33 14.12
CA LYS A 93 -13.38 10.47 15.36
C LYS A 93 -12.61 11.10 16.53
N LYS A 94 -11.39 11.57 16.31
CA LYS A 94 -10.48 12.05 17.35
C LYS A 94 -10.15 13.53 17.15
#